data_AF-A0A8H6WDC1-F1
#
_entry.id   AF-A0A8H6WDC1-F1
#
_cell.length_a   1.000
_cell.length_b   1.000
_cell.length_c   1.000
_cell.angle_alpha   90.00
_cell.angle_beta   90.00
_cell.angle_gamma   90.00
#
_symmetry.space_group_name_H-M   'P 1'
#
loop_
_entity.id
_entity.type
_entity.pdbx_description
1 polymer ?
#
loop_
_entity_poly.entity_id
_entity_poly.type
_entity_poly.pdbx_seq_one_letter_code
_entity_poly.pdbx_strand_id
1 'polypeptide(L)'
;MNVLLQSLRAAPSLRPRTALCVRTYLTTPQIPTETSKITSPEVFLKAIGRSSESKFKAEGMEWKEFWKHDGKKLKAAGVNVRDRRYILWCMQKYRLRPLDEAIQTFAHEPPPPKKVRGWGPKRVDGKLIRSRRDRANPPAPKRKKTDAQKDAKKARKRAFRLKRDGPPPQVSL
;
A
#
# COMPACT_ATOMS: atom_id res chain seq x y z
N MET A 1 49.92 -12.05 47.45
CA MET A 1 48.89 -12.91 46.83
C MET A 1 47.98 -12.04 45.97
N ASN A 2 48.42 -11.64 44.77
CA ASN A 2 47.61 -10.86 43.84
C ASN A 2 47.55 -11.60 42.50
N VAL A 3 46.38 -12.13 42.16
CA VAL A 3 46.14 -12.87 40.90
C VAL A 3 45.40 -11.94 39.94
N LEU A 4 46.03 -11.69 38.79
CA LEU A 4 45.50 -10.89 37.68
C LEU A 4 44.31 -11.61 37.02
N LEU A 5 43.13 -10.99 37.05
CA LEU A 5 41.97 -11.41 36.23
C LEU A 5 42.05 -10.72 34.87
N GLN A 6 42.47 -11.46 33.85
CA GLN A 6 42.42 -11.04 32.45
C GLN A 6 40.98 -11.20 31.92
N SER A 7 40.42 -10.09 31.44
CA SER A 7 39.12 -10.02 30.77
C SER A 7 39.24 -10.48 29.31
N LEU A 8 38.60 -11.61 28.97
CA LEU A 8 38.47 -12.08 27.59
C LEU A 8 37.38 -11.27 26.87
N ARG A 9 37.78 -10.41 25.92
CA ARG A 9 36.86 -9.78 24.97
C ARG A 9 36.44 -10.81 23.91
N ALA A 10 35.15 -11.16 23.90
CA ALA A 10 34.54 -11.94 22.83
C ALA A 10 34.43 -11.10 21.54
N ALA A 11 34.96 -11.61 20.42
CA ALA A 11 34.84 -11.00 19.11
C ALA A 11 33.45 -11.28 18.48
N PRO A 12 32.85 -10.33 17.73
CA PRO A 12 31.62 -10.58 17.00
C PRO A 12 31.89 -11.48 15.77
N SER A 13 31.21 -12.62 15.69
CA SER A 13 31.31 -13.50 14.53
C SER A 13 30.59 -12.88 13.33
N LEU A 14 31.36 -12.46 12.33
CA LEU A 14 30.88 -12.08 11.02
C LEU A 14 30.43 -13.35 10.29
N ARG A 15 29.14 -13.69 10.38
CA ARG A 15 28.54 -14.70 9.50
C ARG A 15 28.30 -14.05 8.14
N PRO A 16 28.97 -14.46 7.05
CA PRO A 16 28.55 -14.04 5.72
C PRO A 16 27.18 -14.67 5.45
N ARG A 17 26.14 -13.84 5.34
CA ARG A 17 24.88 -14.25 4.71
C ARG A 17 25.19 -14.46 3.24
N THR A 18 25.59 -15.68 2.88
CA THR A 18 25.56 -16.12 1.49
C THR A 18 24.12 -16.02 1.01
N ALA A 19 23.87 -15.03 0.16
CA ALA A 19 22.62 -14.88 -0.54
C ALA A 19 22.48 -16.07 -1.50
N LEU A 20 21.71 -17.08 -1.09
CA LEU A 20 21.19 -18.10 -2.00
C LEU A 20 20.19 -17.42 -2.95
N CYS A 21 20.71 -16.74 -3.98
CA CYS A 21 19.93 -16.44 -5.16
C CYS A 21 19.90 -17.73 -6.00
N VAL A 22 19.05 -18.68 -5.63
CA VAL A 22 18.76 -19.83 -6.48
C VAL A 22 17.97 -19.31 -7.67
N ARG A 23 18.69 -19.16 -8.76
CA ARG A 23 18.28 -18.51 -9.98
C ARG A 23 17.79 -19.62 -10.93
N THR A 24 16.57 -20.14 -10.71
CA THR A 24 16.02 -21.25 -11.51
C THR A 24 15.60 -20.77 -12.90
N TYR A 25 16.52 -20.70 -13.86
CA TYR A 25 16.15 -20.52 -15.27
C TYR A 25 16.94 -21.42 -16.16
N LEU A 26 16.47 -22.65 -16.33
CA LEU A 26 16.79 -23.48 -17.48
C LEU A 26 15.63 -24.44 -17.81
N THR A 27 14.38 -24.00 -17.62
CA THR A 27 13.23 -24.70 -18.17
C THR A 27 12.45 -23.70 -19.00
N THR A 28 12.48 -23.85 -20.32
CA THR A 28 11.52 -23.16 -21.17
C THR A 28 10.14 -23.48 -20.62
N PRO A 29 9.33 -22.48 -20.27
CA PRO A 29 8.06 -22.76 -19.66
C PRO A 29 7.22 -23.59 -20.63
N GLN A 30 6.89 -24.83 -20.24
CA GLN A 30 6.03 -25.67 -21.06
C GLN A 30 4.67 -24.96 -21.24
N ILE A 31 4.15 -25.04 -22.47
CA ILE A 31 2.80 -24.59 -22.76
C ILE A 31 1.87 -25.63 -22.11
N PRO A 32 1.03 -25.23 -21.15
CA PRO A 32 0.13 -26.17 -20.50
C PRO A 32 -0.93 -26.64 -21.51
N THR A 33 -1.28 -27.92 -21.43
CA THR A 33 -2.39 -28.48 -22.21
C THR A 33 -3.70 -27.81 -21.83
N GLU A 34 -4.61 -27.72 -22.79
CA GLU A 34 -5.96 -27.21 -22.56
C GLU A 34 -6.69 -28.16 -21.62
N THR A 35 -7.44 -27.59 -20.66
CA THR A 35 -8.29 -28.37 -19.77
C THR A 35 -9.73 -28.33 -20.25
N SER A 36 -10.52 -29.35 -19.93
CA SER A 36 -11.95 -29.38 -20.25
C SER A 36 -12.71 -28.17 -19.70
N LYS A 37 -12.20 -27.54 -18.63
CA LYS A 37 -12.80 -26.35 -18.00
C LYS A 37 -12.31 -25.04 -18.64
N ILE A 38 -11.13 -25.02 -19.27
CA ILE A 38 -10.50 -23.80 -19.79
C ILE A 38 -9.87 -24.11 -21.14
N THR A 39 -10.65 -23.88 -22.18
CA THR A 39 -10.25 -24.10 -23.58
C THR A 39 -9.75 -22.81 -24.24
N SER A 40 -10.16 -21.64 -23.74
CA SER A 40 -9.88 -20.35 -24.36
C SER A 40 -9.14 -19.39 -23.41
N PRO A 41 -8.22 -18.56 -23.92
CA PRO A 41 -7.54 -17.54 -23.11
C PRO A 41 -8.51 -16.55 -22.49
N GLU A 42 -9.66 -16.29 -23.12
CA GLU A 42 -10.69 -15.43 -22.55
C GLU A 42 -11.33 -16.04 -21.28
N VAL A 43 -11.60 -17.35 -21.32
CA VAL A 43 -12.14 -18.09 -20.18
C VAL A 43 -11.12 -18.07 -19.04
N PHE A 44 -9.83 -18.20 -19.36
CA PHE A 44 -8.75 -18.07 -18.37
C PHE A 44 -8.73 -16.68 -17.72
N LEU A 45 -8.80 -15.61 -18.52
CA LEU A 45 -8.76 -14.23 -18.02
C LEU A 45 -9.98 -13.86 -17.18
N LYS A 46 -11.16 -14.42 -17.51
CA LYS A 46 -12.37 -14.31 -16.70
C LYS A 46 -12.22 -15.07 -15.37
N ALA A 47 -11.67 -16.28 -15.43
CA ALA A 47 -11.51 -17.15 -14.25
C ALA A 47 -10.53 -16.57 -13.20
N ILE A 48 -9.48 -15.87 -13.62
CA ILE A 48 -8.56 -15.19 -12.69
C ILE A 48 -9.17 -13.92 -12.06
N GLY A 49 -10.19 -13.33 -12.69
CA GLY A 49 -10.88 -12.14 -12.19
C GLY A 49 -10.05 -10.85 -12.23
N ARG A 50 -10.33 -9.93 -11.29
CA ARG A 50 -9.74 -8.56 -11.20
C ARG A 50 -9.90 -7.72 -12.48
N SER A 51 -10.96 -7.98 -13.23
CA SER A 51 -11.25 -7.37 -14.54
C SER A 51 -10.06 -7.52 -15.50
N SER A 52 -9.42 -8.70 -15.51
CA SER A 52 -8.27 -8.96 -16.39
C SER A 52 -8.68 -9.08 -17.86
N GLU A 53 -9.90 -9.54 -18.13
CA GLU A 53 -10.52 -9.59 -19.46
C GLU A 53 -10.60 -8.22 -20.16
N SER A 54 -10.89 -7.15 -19.42
CA SER A 54 -11.03 -5.80 -20.00
C SER A 54 -9.69 -5.11 -20.21
N LYS A 55 -8.65 -5.55 -19.49
CA LYS A 55 -7.30 -4.96 -19.52
C LYS A 55 -6.43 -5.58 -20.60
N PHE A 56 -6.63 -6.87 -20.90
CA PHE A 56 -5.92 -7.57 -21.95
C PHE A 56 -6.95 -8.22 -22.86
N LYS A 57 -7.21 -7.57 -24.00
CA LYS A 57 -8.09 -8.09 -25.04
C LYS A 57 -7.38 -9.26 -25.74
N ALA A 58 -7.67 -10.47 -25.27
CA ALA A 58 -7.20 -11.72 -25.89
C ALA A 58 -8.18 -12.24 -26.95
N GLU A 59 -9.09 -11.40 -27.42
CA GLU A 59 -10.14 -11.74 -28.39
C GLU A 59 -9.51 -12.37 -29.63
N GLY A 60 -9.80 -13.65 -29.86
CA GLY A 60 -9.33 -14.42 -31.02
C GLY A 60 -7.89 -14.95 -30.98
N MET A 61 -7.17 -14.87 -29.85
CA MET A 61 -5.82 -15.47 -29.76
C MET A 61 -5.85 -16.99 -29.58
N GLU A 62 -4.95 -17.70 -30.26
CA GLU A 62 -4.74 -19.12 -30.02
C GLU A 62 -4.16 -19.33 -28.61
N TRP A 63 -4.58 -20.41 -27.93
CA TRP A 63 -4.09 -20.77 -26.60
C TRP A 63 -2.56 -20.78 -26.54
N LYS A 64 -1.90 -21.38 -27.53
CA LYS A 64 -0.42 -21.44 -27.62
C LYS A 64 0.22 -20.07 -27.74
N GLU A 65 -0.40 -19.13 -28.44
CA GLU A 65 0.11 -17.76 -28.58
C GLU A 65 -0.02 -17.00 -27.27
N PHE A 66 -1.16 -17.15 -26.59
CA PHE A 66 -1.40 -16.56 -25.27
C PHE A 66 -0.30 -16.93 -24.26
N TRP A 67 0.07 -18.21 -24.20
CA TRP A 67 1.10 -18.70 -23.27
C TRP A 67 2.54 -18.26 -23.60
N LYS A 68 2.78 -17.75 -24.82
CA LYS A 68 4.06 -17.15 -25.25
C LYS A 68 4.12 -15.64 -24.96
N HIS A 69 3.12 -15.06 -24.30
CA HIS A 69 3.17 -13.66 -23.90
C HIS A 69 4.10 -13.44 -22.72
N ASP A 70 5.11 -12.60 -22.95
CA ASP A 70 6.00 -12.10 -21.91
C ASP A 70 5.54 -10.75 -21.36
N GLY A 71 6.11 -10.36 -20.22
CA GLY A 71 5.88 -9.03 -19.64
C GLY A 71 6.21 -7.86 -20.58
N LYS A 72 7.14 -8.04 -21.53
CA LYS A 72 7.45 -7.04 -22.58
C LYS A 72 6.31 -6.90 -23.58
N LYS A 73 5.75 -8.01 -24.07
CA LYS A 73 4.60 -8.03 -25.00
C LYS A 73 3.36 -7.44 -24.32
N LEU A 74 3.10 -7.81 -23.07
CA LEU A 74 2.00 -7.23 -22.29
C LEU A 74 2.19 -5.73 -22.00
N LYS A 75 3.45 -5.26 -21.88
CA LYS A 75 3.75 -3.82 -21.77
C LYS A 75 3.45 -3.09 -23.07
N ALA A 76 3.81 -3.67 -24.21
CA ALA A 76 3.51 -3.12 -25.53
C ALA A 76 1.99 -3.05 -25.76
N ALA A 77 1.23 -4.02 -25.26
CA ALA A 77 -0.24 -4.03 -25.28
C ALA A 77 -0.90 -3.04 -24.29
N GLY A 78 -0.13 -2.19 -23.59
CA GLY A 78 -0.67 -1.14 -22.72
C GLY A 78 -1.17 -1.60 -21.33
N VAL A 79 -1.04 -2.89 -20.98
CA VAL A 79 -1.48 -3.41 -19.68
C VAL A 79 -0.67 -2.79 -18.55
N ASN A 80 -1.27 -2.37 -17.43
CA ASN A 80 -0.53 -1.73 -16.33
C ASN A 80 0.43 -2.71 -15.60
N VAL A 81 1.49 -2.19 -14.97
CA VAL A 81 2.56 -2.98 -14.30
C VAL A 81 1.99 -4.01 -13.32
N ARG A 82 1.01 -3.62 -12.49
CA ARG A 82 0.40 -4.51 -11.48
C ARG A 82 -0.36 -5.66 -12.14
N ASP A 83 -1.12 -5.35 -13.17
CA ASP A 83 -1.94 -6.34 -13.88
C ASP A 83 -1.05 -7.30 -14.67
N ARG A 84 0.02 -6.81 -15.32
CA ARG A 84 1.01 -7.68 -15.98
C ARG A 84 1.65 -8.67 -15.01
N ARG A 85 2.07 -8.20 -13.83
CA ARG A 85 2.64 -9.07 -12.79
C ARG A 85 1.64 -10.11 -12.30
N TYR A 86 0.38 -9.71 -12.17
CA TYR A 86 -0.70 -10.60 -11.75
C TYR A 86 -0.98 -11.69 -12.79
N ILE A 87 -1.18 -11.31 -14.05
CA ILE A 87 -1.43 -12.26 -15.15
C ILE A 87 -0.29 -13.26 -15.28
N LEU A 88 0.97 -12.79 -15.30
CA LEU A 88 2.14 -13.68 -15.38
C LEU A 88 2.28 -14.60 -14.16
N TRP A 89 1.94 -14.11 -12.98
CA TRP A 89 1.94 -14.94 -11.77
C TRP A 89 0.86 -16.02 -11.85
N CYS A 90 -0.36 -15.69 -12.29
CA CYS A 90 -1.44 -16.65 -12.52
C CYS A 90 -1.04 -17.69 -13.57
N MET A 91 -0.43 -17.27 -14.68
CA MET A 91 0.12 -18.17 -15.70
C MET A 91 1.16 -19.11 -15.10
N GLN A 92 2.09 -18.59 -14.29
CA GLN A 92 3.09 -19.42 -13.63
C GLN A 92 2.46 -20.41 -12.65
N LYS A 93 1.43 -19.99 -11.90
CA LYS A 93 0.70 -20.89 -10.98
C LYS A 93 -0.02 -21.99 -11.74
N TYR A 94 -0.66 -21.68 -12.84
CA TYR A 94 -1.33 -22.66 -13.68
C TYR A 94 -0.36 -23.70 -14.26
N ARG A 95 0.87 -23.29 -14.62
CA ARG A 95 1.93 -24.23 -15.09
C ARG A 95 2.46 -25.16 -14.00
N LEU A 96 2.49 -24.69 -12.75
CA LEU A 96 3.10 -25.42 -11.64
C LEU A 96 2.14 -26.36 -10.90
N ARG A 97 0.83 -26.23 -11.13
CA ARG A 97 -0.19 -26.97 -10.40
C ARG A 97 -0.71 -28.15 -11.22
N PRO A 98 -1.16 -29.24 -10.56
CA PRO A 98 -1.86 -30.33 -11.24
C PRO A 98 -3.10 -29.80 -11.96
N LEU A 99 -3.43 -30.44 -13.08
CA LEU A 99 -4.42 -30.04 -14.07
C LEU A 99 -5.85 -29.83 -13.50
N ASP A 100 -6.14 -30.41 -12.33
CA ASP A 100 -7.49 -30.52 -11.78
C ASP A 100 -7.85 -29.46 -10.72
N GLU A 101 -6.87 -28.68 -10.23
CA GLU A 101 -7.15 -27.64 -9.24
C GLU A 101 -7.82 -26.41 -9.88
N ALA A 102 -8.94 -25.97 -9.30
CA ALA A 102 -9.68 -24.82 -9.80
C ALA A 102 -8.86 -23.53 -9.70
N ILE A 103 -8.82 -22.73 -10.78
CA ILE A 103 -8.12 -21.42 -10.81
C ILE A 103 -8.56 -20.48 -9.67
N GLN A 104 -9.82 -20.59 -9.27
CA GLN A 104 -10.40 -19.83 -8.16
C GLN A 104 -9.63 -20.01 -6.85
N THR A 105 -8.95 -21.14 -6.65
CA THR A 105 -8.17 -21.41 -5.43
C THR A 105 -7.00 -20.43 -5.24
N PHE A 106 -6.36 -19.98 -6.32
CA PHE A 106 -5.25 -19.03 -6.26
C PHE A 106 -5.61 -17.64 -6.80
N ALA A 107 -6.72 -17.52 -7.53
CA ALA A 107 -7.19 -16.24 -8.03
C ALA A 107 -7.66 -15.35 -6.87
N HIS A 108 -6.82 -14.40 -6.48
CA HIS A 108 -7.17 -13.44 -5.45
C HIS A 108 -8.25 -12.47 -5.93
N GLU A 109 -9.38 -12.46 -5.22
CA GLU A 109 -10.36 -11.39 -5.32
C GLU A 109 -9.73 -10.02 -5.03
N PRO A 110 -10.27 -8.94 -5.61
CA PRO A 110 -9.85 -7.59 -5.25
C PRO A 110 -10.05 -7.41 -3.74
N PRO A 111 -9.04 -6.88 -3.01
CA PRO A 111 -9.20 -6.66 -1.58
C PRO A 111 -10.40 -5.75 -1.35
N PRO A 112 -11.24 -6.06 -0.35
CA PRO A 112 -12.43 -5.27 -0.09
C PRO A 112 -12.03 -3.80 0.17
N PRO A 113 -12.89 -2.84 -0.21
CA PRO A 113 -12.59 -1.44 -0.01
C PRO A 113 -12.36 -1.19 1.49
N LYS A 114 -11.27 -0.48 1.80
CA LYS A 114 -10.96 -0.13 3.19
C LYS A 114 -12.10 0.73 3.76
N LYS A 115 -12.76 0.23 4.79
CA LYS A 115 -13.78 1.00 5.54
C LYS A 115 -13.19 2.21 6.26
N VAL A 116 -11.95 2.10 6.73
CA VAL A 116 -11.20 3.19 7.38
C VAL A 116 -9.94 3.48 6.56
N ARG A 117 -9.81 4.71 6.04
CA ARG A 117 -8.66 5.14 5.23
C ARG A 117 -7.64 5.92 6.08
N GLY A 118 -6.43 5.38 6.19
CA GLY A 118 -5.21 6.12 6.59
C GLY A 118 -4.97 6.33 8.09
N TRP A 119 -3.94 7.14 8.40
CA TRP A 119 -3.63 7.74 9.70
C TRP A 119 -4.41 9.05 9.93
N GLY A 120 -5.62 9.14 9.37
CA GLY A 120 -6.47 10.33 9.37
C GLY A 120 -6.99 10.74 10.76
N PRO A 121 -7.71 11.87 10.86
CA PRO A 121 -8.09 12.48 12.13
C PRO A 121 -8.75 11.47 13.05
N LYS A 122 -8.46 11.61 14.35
CA LYS A 122 -8.78 10.67 15.43
C LYS A 122 -10.24 10.17 15.44
N ARG A 123 -11.16 10.82 14.71
CA ARG A 123 -12.57 10.50 14.54
C ARG A 123 -12.89 10.20 13.06
N VAL A 124 -13.37 8.99 12.76
CA VAL A 124 -13.93 8.59 11.45
C VAL A 124 -15.36 8.10 11.71
N ASP A 125 -16.33 8.54 10.92
CA ASP A 125 -17.76 8.22 11.09
C ASP A 125 -18.29 8.48 12.52
N GLY A 126 -17.90 9.62 13.10
CA GLY A 126 -18.30 10.00 14.47
C GLY A 126 -17.61 9.23 15.60
N LYS A 127 -16.89 8.14 15.30
CA LYS A 127 -16.23 7.28 16.29
C LYS A 127 -14.75 7.59 16.42
N LEU A 128 -14.29 7.80 17.65
CA LEU A 128 -12.89 8.13 17.92
C LEU A 128 -12.05 6.83 17.98
N ILE A 129 -11.17 6.62 17.00
CA ILE A 129 -10.41 5.37 16.81
C ILE A 129 -9.41 5.10 17.97
N ARG A 130 -9.02 6.13 18.74
CA ARG A 130 -7.99 6.05 19.79
C ARG A 130 -8.40 6.63 21.16
N SER A 131 -9.68 6.76 21.50
CA SER A 131 -10.02 7.13 22.88
C SER A 131 -10.12 5.90 23.76
N ARG A 132 -9.09 5.68 24.60
CA ARG A 132 -9.32 5.26 25.99
C ARG A 132 -9.87 6.45 26.80
N ARG A 133 -10.99 7.05 26.38
CA ARG A 133 -11.69 8.01 27.25
C ARG A 133 -12.85 7.25 27.84
N ASP A 134 -12.81 7.09 29.15
CA ASP A 134 -13.99 6.70 29.90
C ASP A 134 -15.07 7.72 29.59
N ARG A 135 -16.22 7.24 29.09
CA ARG A 135 -17.40 8.10 28.88
C ARG A 135 -17.84 8.77 30.18
N ALA A 136 -17.43 8.21 31.32
CA ALA A 136 -17.68 8.71 32.67
C ALA A 136 -16.93 10.00 33.01
N ASN A 137 -15.87 10.40 32.29
CA ASN A 137 -15.11 11.60 32.64
C ASN A 137 -14.71 12.43 31.40
N PRO A 138 -15.66 13.17 30.79
CA PRO A 138 -15.35 14.04 29.65
C PRO A 138 -14.48 15.23 30.09
N PRO A 139 -13.54 15.70 29.24
CA PRO A 139 -12.77 16.89 29.54
C PRO A 139 -13.68 18.10 29.68
N ALA A 140 -13.37 18.98 30.63
CA ALA A 140 -14.13 20.20 30.88
C ALA A 140 -14.31 21.02 29.58
N PRO A 141 -15.51 21.60 29.35
CA PRO A 141 -15.76 22.41 28.17
C PRO A 141 -14.81 23.61 28.16
N LYS A 142 -14.11 23.82 27.04
CA LYS A 142 -13.27 25.01 26.86
C LYS A 142 -14.16 26.25 26.92
N ARG A 143 -14.00 27.08 27.96
CA ARG A 143 -14.72 28.36 28.07
C ARG A 143 -14.36 29.23 26.86
N LYS A 144 -15.36 29.57 26.05
CA LYS A 144 -15.20 30.58 25.00
C LYS A 144 -14.91 31.92 25.69
N LYS A 145 -13.94 32.68 25.16
CA LYS A 145 -13.68 34.03 25.66
C LYS A 145 -14.89 34.91 25.39
N THR A 146 -15.29 35.71 26.38
CA THR A 146 -16.30 36.77 26.17
C THR A 146 -15.75 37.80 25.19
N ASP A 147 -16.62 38.58 24.55
CA ASP A 147 -16.18 39.58 23.57
C ASP A 147 -15.30 40.64 24.21
N ALA A 148 -15.62 41.06 25.44
CA ALA A 148 -14.76 41.91 26.26
C ALA A 148 -13.33 41.33 26.45
N GLN A 149 -13.20 40.02 26.69
CA GLN A 149 -11.88 39.38 26.81
C GLN A 149 -11.12 39.31 25.48
N LYS A 150 -11.84 39.20 24.35
CA LYS A 150 -11.23 39.25 23.02
C LYS A 150 -10.74 40.67 22.72
N ASP A 151 -11.55 41.68 23.03
CA ASP A 151 -11.22 43.08 22.82
C ASP A 151 -10.07 43.53 23.70
N ALA A 152 -10.05 43.14 24.98
CA ALA A 152 -8.89 43.37 25.86
C ALA A 152 -7.61 42.72 25.31
N LYS A 153 -7.70 41.49 24.77
CA LYS A 153 -6.54 40.84 24.12
C LYS A 153 -6.10 41.59 22.86
N LYS A 154 -7.06 42.09 22.06
CA LYS A 154 -6.80 42.86 20.83
C LYS A 154 -6.16 44.22 21.16
N ALA A 155 -6.68 44.93 22.16
CA ALA A 155 -6.15 46.18 22.67
C ALA A 155 -4.72 46.00 23.20
N ARG A 156 -4.47 44.97 24.01
CA ARG A 156 -3.13 44.64 24.50
C ARG A 156 -2.14 44.35 23.36
N LYS A 157 -2.58 43.64 22.32
CA LYS A 157 -1.76 43.38 21.12
C LYS A 157 -1.48 44.66 20.32
N ARG A 158 -2.46 45.57 20.22
CA ARG A 158 -2.32 46.87 19.55
C ARG A 158 -1.35 47.79 20.31
N ALA A 159 -1.48 47.88 21.64
CA ALA A 159 -0.58 48.65 22.48
C ALA A 159 0.86 48.15 22.37
N PHE A 160 1.06 46.82 22.35
CA PHE A 160 2.39 46.24 22.15
C PHE A 160 3.00 46.62 20.79
N ARG A 161 2.20 46.61 19.71
CA ARG A 161 2.66 47.05 18.38
C ARG A 161 2.99 48.52 18.36
N LEU A 162 2.16 49.38 18.96
CA LEU A 162 2.38 50.82 18.99
C LEU A 162 3.67 51.17 19.76
N LYS A 163 3.96 50.44 20.84
CA LYS A 163 5.20 50.60 21.61
C LYS A 163 6.45 50.16 20.84
N ARG A 164 6.32 49.25 19.87
CA ARG A 164 7.44 48.73 19.08
C ARG A 164 7.66 49.50 17.78
N ASP A 165 6.57 49.80 17.07
CA ASP A 165 6.59 50.28 15.68
C ASP A 165 6.27 51.79 15.58
N GLY A 166 5.91 52.44 16.69
CA GLY A 166 5.47 53.84 16.72
C GLY A 166 4.02 54.03 16.26
N PRO A 167 3.45 55.23 16.42
CA PRO A 167 2.12 55.55 15.88
C PRO A 167 2.15 55.61 14.35
N PRO A 168 1.06 55.20 13.66
CA PRO A 168 0.99 55.32 12.21
C PRO A 168 1.09 56.80 11.78
N PRO A 169 1.72 57.11 10.64
CA PRO A 169 1.82 58.48 10.14
C PRO A 169 0.41 59.04 9.90
N GLN A 170 0.15 60.24 10.39
CA GLN A 170 -1.10 60.96 10.14
C GLN A 170 -1.11 61.37 8.66
N VAL A 171 -2.09 60.89 7.90
CA VAL A 171 -2.32 61.31 6.52
C VAL A 171 -3.22 62.55 6.59
N SER A 172 -2.63 63.74 6.45
CA SER A 172 -3.38 64.98 6.25
C SER A 172 -4.10 64.92 4.90
N LEU A 173 -5.42 65.13 4.91
CA LEU A 173 -6.26 65.32 3.72
C LEU A 173 -6.11 66.74 3.17
#